data_AF-A0A8C0X538-F1
#
_entry.id   AF-A0A8C0X538-F1
#
_cell.length_a   1.000
_cell.length_b   1.000
_cell.length_c   1.000
_cell.angle_alpha   90.00
_cell.angle_beta   90.00
_cell.angle_gamma   90.00
#
_symmetry.space_group_name_H-M   'P 1'
#
loop_
_entity.id
_entity.type
_entity.pdbx_description
1 polymer ?
#
loop_
_entity_poly.entity_id
_entity_poly.type
_entity_poly.pdbx_seq_one_letter_code
_entity_poly.pdbx_strand_id
1 'polypeptide(L)'
;MCDRNGGRRLRQWLIEQIDSSMYPGLIWENDEKSMFRIPWKHAGKQDYNQEIDASIFKAWAVFKGKFKEGDKAEPATWKTRLRCALNKSPDFEEVTDRSQLDISEPYKVYRIVPEEEQKCKLGMAPPGCVSEVTEMECGRSDIEELIKEPPVDEYMGMIKRSPSPPEACRSQFPPEWWVQQPGTGLSLVTGYPAYDTHHSAFSQMVISFYYGGKLVGQTTTTCPEGCRLSPSQPGLPKLYGPEGLELVRFPLADTIASERQRQVTRKLFGHLERGVLLHSSRQGVYVKRLCQGRVFCSGNAVVCKSRPNKLERDEVVQVFDTSQFFRELQQFYASPSRLPDSRVVLCFGEEFPDMAPLRSKLILVQVRTAQAALALMSGSSLYQDQEEAARTGLFYLCTGGEAGG
;
A
#
# COMPACT_ATOMS: atom_id res chain seq x y z
N MET A 1 21.83 -39.51 26.86
CA MET A 1 20.91 -40.37 26.07
C MET A 1 20.21 -39.47 25.06
N CYS A 2 20.65 -39.47 23.81
CA CYS A 2 20.12 -38.60 22.76
C CYS A 2 19.12 -39.42 21.91
N ASP A 3 17.86 -39.46 22.35
CA ASP A 3 16.82 -40.17 21.59
C ASP A 3 16.31 -39.32 20.42
N ARG A 4 16.59 -39.83 19.22
CA ARG A 4 15.56 -40.20 18.23
C ARG A 4 14.50 -39.13 17.90
N ASN A 5 14.92 -38.05 17.24
CA ASN A 5 13.97 -37.07 16.66
C ASN A 5 14.06 -37.03 15.12
N GLY A 6 13.93 -38.22 14.51
CA GLY A 6 13.79 -38.37 13.07
C GLY A 6 12.58 -37.59 12.54
N GLY A 7 12.85 -36.41 12.01
CA GLY A 7 11.94 -35.64 11.15
C GLY A 7 10.69 -35.07 11.81
N ARG A 8 10.75 -34.31 12.92
CA ARG A 8 9.57 -33.46 13.24
C ARG A 8 9.38 -32.45 12.12
N ARG A 9 8.13 -32.33 11.65
CA ARG A 9 7.71 -31.35 10.65
C ARG A 9 7.93 -29.94 11.19
N LEU A 10 8.29 -29.00 10.30
CA LEU A 10 8.55 -27.59 10.65
C LEU A 10 7.40 -26.98 11.49
N ARG A 11 6.15 -27.31 11.14
CA ARG A 11 4.94 -26.91 11.87
C ARG A 11 4.99 -27.24 13.35
N GLN A 12 5.14 -28.52 13.68
CA GLN A 12 5.14 -28.99 15.06
C GLN A 12 6.27 -28.35 15.87
N TRP A 13 7.48 -28.32 15.28
CA TRP A 13 8.63 -27.73 15.94
C TRP A 13 8.43 -26.24 16.26
N LEU A 14 7.88 -25.48 15.31
CA LEU A 14 7.70 -24.04 15.47
C LEU A 14 6.61 -23.72 16.50
N ILE A 15 5.51 -24.48 16.54
CA ILE A 15 4.46 -24.36 17.57
C ILE A 15 5.07 -24.56 18.96
N GLU A 16 5.87 -25.60 19.15
CA GLU A 16 6.58 -25.85 20.41
C GLU A 16 7.49 -24.68 20.80
N GLN A 17 8.19 -24.07 19.83
CA GLN A 17 9.05 -22.93 20.10
C GLN A 17 8.25 -21.67 20.49
N ILE A 18 7.09 -21.43 19.87
CA ILE A 18 6.22 -20.30 20.21
C ILE A 18 5.67 -20.50 21.63
N ASP A 19 5.13 -21.70 21.92
CA ASP A 19 4.56 -22.01 23.24
C ASP A 19 5.61 -22.00 24.36
N SER A 20 6.87 -22.31 24.05
CA SER A 20 7.97 -22.26 25.03
C SER A 20 8.26 -20.85 25.58
N SER A 21 7.87 -19.79 24.85
CA SER A 21 8.18 -18.39 25.18
C SER A 21 9.68 -18.09 25.40
N MET A 22 10.58 -18.94 24.89
CA MET A 22 12.03 -18.78 25.07
C MET A 22 12.65 -17.72 24.14
N TYR A 23 11.95 -17.34 23.07
CA TYR A 23 12.48 -16.47 22.01
C TYR A 23 11.75 -15.12 22.03
N PRO A 24 12.41 -14.03 22.45
CA PRO A 24 11.77 -12.71 22.53
C PRO A 24 11.14 -12.28 21.21
N GLY A 25 9.86 -11.93 21.25
CA GLY A 25 9.09 -11.48 20.08
C GLY A 25 8.57 -12.59 19.17
N LEU A 26 8.86 -13.87 19.45
CA LEU A 26 8.17 -15.02 18.86
C LEU A 26 6.92 -15.34 19.70
N ILE A 27 5.74 -14.89 19.27
CA ILE A 27 4.49 -15.09 20.03
C ILE A 27 3.30 -15.34 19.12
N TRP A 28 2.24 -15.91 19.68
CA TRP A 28 0.90 -15.93 19.08
C TRP A 28 0.34 -14.50 18.97
N GLU A 29 -0.30 -14.21 17.85
CA GLU A 29 -0.96 -12.92 17.59
C GLU A 29 -2.46 -12.97 17.91
N ASN A 30 -3.04 -14.17 17.89
CA ASN A 30 -4.44 -14.40 18.23
C ASN A 30 -4.61 -15.57 19.21
N ASP A 31 -5.71 -15.54 19.97
CA ASP A 31 -6.02 -16.54 20.99
C ASP A 31 -6.30 -17.93 20.39
N GLU A 32 -6.73 -17.99 19.13
CA GLU A 32 -7.00 -19.22 18.38
C GLU A 32 -5.71 -19.97 17.98
N LYS A 33 -4.52 -19.40 18.25
CA LYS A 33 -3.22 -19.96 17.89
C LYS A 33 -3.11 -20.34 16.41
N SER A 34 -3.66 -19.51 15.54
CA SER A 34 -3.61 -19.70 14.07
C SER A 34 -2.70 -18.68 13.39
N MET A 35 -2.29 -17.61 14.08
CA MET A 35 -1.33 -16.62 13.60
C MET A 35 -0.26 -16.34 14.65
N PHE A 36 1.00 -16.26 14.21
CA PHE A 36 2.12 -15.95 15.07
C PHE A 36 3.08 -14.99 14.36
N ARG A 37 3.86 -14.26 15.15
CA ARG A 37 4.90 -13.35 14.65
C ARG A 37 6.29 -13.87 14.95
N ILE A 38 7.23 -13.68 14.01
CA ILE A 38 8.66 -13.98 14.16
C ILE A 38 9.45 -12.68 14.11
N PRO A 39 10.37 -12.41 15.05
CA PRO A 39 11.30 -11.27 14.97
C PRO A 39 12.15 -11.32 13.70
N TRP A 40 12.32 -10.16 13.04
CA TRP A 40 12.93 -10.09 11.71
C TRP A 40 14.03 -9.04 11.59
N LYS A 41 14.73 -8.73 12.68
CA LYS A 41 15.81 -7.71 12.70
C LYS A 41 16.90 -8.00 11.67
N HIS A 42 17.44 -6.94 11.09
CA HIS A 42 18.50 -7.00 10.08
C HIS A 42 19.87 -6.95 10.74
N ALA A 43 20.76 -7.87 10.37
CA ALA A 43 22.12 -7.97 10.93
C ALA A 43 23.00 -6.72 10.72
N GLY A 44 22.63 -5.84 9.75
CA GLY A 44 23.33 -4.58 9.50
C GLY A 44 22.86 -3.40 10.37
N LYS A 45 21.91 -3.60 11.29
CA LYS A 45 21.46 -2.55 12.23
C LYS A 45 22.44 -2.45 13.40
N GLN A 46 22.71 -1.22 13.88
CA GLN A 46 23.67 -0.98 14.97
C GLN A 46 23.25 -1.63 16.30
N ASP A 47 21.96 -1.84 16.50
CA ASP A 47 21.35 -2.45 17.67
C ASP A 47 21.01 -3.94 17.46
N TYR A 48 21.66 -4.58 16.49
CA TYR A 48 21.52 -6.02 16.26
C TYR A 48 22.35 -6.82 17.28
N ASN A 49 21.69 -7.65 18.08
CA ASN A 49 22.30 -8.60 18.99
C ASN A 49 22.12 -10.02 18.43
N GLN A 50 23.19 -10.62 17.95
CA GLN A 50 23.17 -11.97 17.38
C GLN A 50 22.57 -13.03 18.33
N GLU A 51 22.83 -12.95 19.63
CA GLU A 51 22.34 -13.96 20.58
C GLU A 51 20.81 -13.90 20.71
N ILE A 52 20.25 -12.70 20.67
CA ILE A 52 18.80 -12.46 20.82
C ILE A 52 18.11 -12.54 19.45
N ASP A 53 18.53 -11.73 18.49
CA ASP A 53 17.90 -11.57 17.18
C ASP A 53 18.10 -12.77 16.25
N ALA A 54 19.13 -13.59 16.49
CA ALA A 54 19.35 -14.82 15.75
C ALA A 54 18.89 -16.09 16.48
N SER A 55 18.38 -15.97 17.72
CA SER A 55 18.09 -17.08 18.62
C SER A 55 17.20 -18.17 18.00
N ILE A 56 16.04 -17.79 17.44
CA ILE A 56 15.11 -18.74 16.81
C ILE A 56 15.69 -19.37 15.53
N PHE A 57 16.47 -18.60 14.76
CA PHE A 57 17.13 -19.10 13.56
C PHE A 57 18.24 -20.10 13.92
N LYS A 58 19.01 -19.82 14.96
CA LYS A 58 20.02 -20.72 15.53
C LYS A 58 19.36 -22.01 16.02
N ALA A 59 18.25 -21.90 16.75
CA ALA A 59 17.50 -23.05 17.24
C ALA A 59 17.02 -23.96 16.10
N TRP A 60 16.55 -23.39 15.00
CA TRP A 60 16.20 -24.17 13.80
C TRP A 60 17.41 -24.90 13.19
N ALA A 61 18.56 -24.23 13.13
CA ALA A 61 19.78 -24.84 12.61
C ALA A 61 20.27 -26.02 13.48
N VAL A 62 20.20 -25.88 14.80
CA VAL A 62 20.45 -26.95 15.77
C VAL A 62 19.45 -28.09 15.58
N PHE A 63 18.16 -27.76 15.49
CA PHE A 63 17.09 -28.74 15.33
C PHE A 63 17.24 -29.57 14.04
N LYS A 64 17.71 -28.96 12.95
CA LYS A 64 18.01 -29.64 11.68
C LYS A 64 19.38 -30.34 11.67
N GLY A 65 20.14 -30.29 12.76
CA GLY A 65 21.48 -30.88 12.86
C GLY A 65 22.52 -30.19 11.96
N LYS A 66 22.26 -28.96 11.52
CA LYS A 66 23.13 -28.18 10.63
C LYS A 66 24.03 -27.18 11.36
N PHE A 67 24.03 -27.22 12.69
CA PHE A 67 24.89 -26.44 13.57
C PHE A 67 25.05 -27.17 14.91
N LYS A 68 26.28 -27.20 15.45
CA LYS A 68 26.62 -27.70 16.79
C LYS A 68 27.34 -26.62 17.59
N GLU A 69 27.25 -26.72 18.92
CA GLU A 69 27.92 -25.79 19.81
C GLU A 69 29.45 -25.93 19.66
N GLY A 70 30.11 -24.84 19.22
CA GLY A 70 31.52 -24.84 18.80
C GLY A 70 31.73 -24.55 17.31
N ASP A 71 30.71 -24.70 16.47
CA ASP A 71 30.78 -24.31 15.06
C ASP A 71 30.79 -22.77 14.91
N LYS A 72 31.37 -22.29 13.80
CA LYS A 72 31.32 -20.85 13.46
C LYS A 72 29.87 -20.40 13.28
N ALA A 73 29.48 -19.36 14.00
CA ALA A 73 28.12 -18.83 13.92
C ALA A 73 27.88 -18.07 12.60
N GLU A 74 26.80 -18.42 11.90
CA GLU A 74 26.39 -17.77 10.65
C GLU A 74 24.90 -17.38 10.66
N PRO A 75 24.55 -16.26 11.31
CA PRO A 75 23.15 -15.84 11.47
C PRO A 75 22.40 -15.64 10.15
N ALA A 76 23.09 -15.12 9.12
CA ALA A 76 22.52 -14.91 7.79
C ALA A 76 22.12 -16.23 7.11
N THR A 77 22.96 -17.27 7.25
CA THR A 77 22.71 -18.62 6.75
C THR A 77 21.52 -19.25 7.46
N TRP A 78 21.46 -19.14 8.78
CA TRP A 78 20.35 -19.67 9.58
C TRP A 78 19.01 -19.01 9.24
N LYS A 79 18.98 -17.68 9.18
CA LYS A 79 17.78 -16.90 8.80
C LYS A 79 17.28 -17.28 7.41
N THR A 80 18.20 -17.44 6.45
CA THR A 80 17.86 -17.87 5.09
C THR A 80 17.25 -19.26 5.06
N ARG A 81 17.82 -20.22 5.81
CA ARG A 81 17.29 -21.59 5.87
C ARG A 81 15.89 -21.67 6.46
N LEU A 82 15.62 -20.96 7.56
CA LEU A 82 14.27 -20.94 8.14
C LEU A 82 13.26 -20.26 7.22
N ARG A 83 13.63 -19.12 6.60
CA ARG A 83 12.79 -18.44 5.60
C ARG A 83 12.39 -19.36 4.46
N CYS A 84 13.35 -20.08 3.88
CA CYS A 84 13.08 -21.02 2.80
C CYS A 84 12.18 -22.18 3.26
N ALA A 85 12.34 -22.65 4.50
CA ALA A 85 11.51 -23.72 5.05
C ALA A 85 10.04 -23.25 5.23
N LEU A 86 9.83 -22.03 5.75
CA LEU A 86 8.50 -21.42 5.87
C LEU A 86 7.85 -21.23 4.50
N ASN A 87 8.57 -20.64 3.54
CA ASN A 87 8.02 -20.34 2.21
C ASN A 87 7.70 -21.58 1.36
N LYS A 88 8.41 -22.70 1.59
CA LYS A 88 8.16 -23.96 0.87
C LYS A 88 7.10 -24.84 1.54
N SER A 89 6.74 -24.54 2.78
CA SER A 89 5.85 -25.37 3.58
C SER A 89 4.39 -25.00 3.31
N PRO A 90 3.51 -25.96 2.94
CA PRO A 90 2.08 -25.68 2.74
C PRO A 90 1.37 -25.34 4.07
N ASP A 91 1.97 -25.69 5.21
CA ASP A 91 1.45 -25.38 6.54
C ASP A 91 1.43 -23.89 6.89
N PHE A 92 2.15 -23.05 6.14
CA PHE A 92 2.34 -21.64 6.49
C PHE A 92 2.04 -20.70 5.33
N GLU A 93 1.46 -19.56 5.67
CA GLU A 93 1.22 -18.45 4.75
C GLU A 93 1.69 -17.15 5.39
N GLU A 94 2.54 -16.39 4.71
CA GLU A 94 2.99 -15.08 5.21
C GLU A 94 1.83 -14.07 5.11
N VAL A 95 1.43 -13.48 6.23
CA VAL A 95 0.41 -12.43 6.27
C VAL A 95 1.14 -11.09 6.21
N THR A 96 1.47 -10.67 4.98
CA THR A 96 2.27 -9.47 4.74
C THR A 96 1.63 -8.20 5.31
N ASP A 97 0.30 -8.12 5.32
CA ASP A 97 -0.46 -6.96 5.79
C ASP A 97 -0.32 -6.70 7.29
N ARG A 98 0.03 -7.75 8.05
CA ARG A 98 0.25 -7.69 9.50
C ARG A 98 1.72 -7.64 9.90
N SER A 99 2.61 -7.90 8.94
CA SER A 99 4.06 -7.88 9.15
C SER A 99 4.56 -6.44 9.27
N GLN A 100 5.44 -6.16 10.25
CA GLN A 100 6.00 -4.83 10.47
C GLN A 100 7.53 -4.87 10.45
N LEU A 101 8.14 -4.48 9.33
CA LEU A 101 9.60 -4.51 9.15
C LEU A 101 10.31 -3.18 9.44
N ASP A 102 9.54 -2.09 9.59
CA ASP A 102 10.06 -0.72 9.67
C ASP A 102 10.04 -0.13 11.10
N ILE A 103 9.72 -0.94 12.12
CA ILE A 103 9.71 -0.55 13.54
C ILE A 103 11.04 -0.93 14.23
N SER A 104 11.22 -0.51 15.50
CA SER A 104 12.45 -0.81 16.26
C SER A 104 12.69 -2.31 16.45
N GLU A 105 11.62 -3.06 16.70
CA GLU A 105 11.62 -4.52 16.85
C GLU A 105 10.81 -5.14 15.71
N PRO A 106 11.39 -5.22 14.50
CA PRO A 106 10.66 -5.64 13.31
C PRO A 106 10.26 -7.11 13.41
N TYR A 107 9.12 -7.47 12.83
CA TYR A 107 8.62 -8.83 12.82
C TYR A 107 7.83 -9.16 11.54
N LYS A 108 7.72 -10.45 11.25
CA LYS A 108 6.86 -11.01 10.21
C LYS A 108 5.76 -11.86 10.81
N VAL A 109 4.56 -11.79 10.23
CA VAL A 109 3.39 -12.56 10.67
C VAL A 109 3.14 -13.71 9.71
N TYR A 110 2.89 -14.88 10.27
CA TYR A 110 2.56 -16.09 9.54
C TYR A 110 1.26 -16.69 10.07
N ARG A 111 0.40 -17.13 9.16
CA ARG A 111 -0.81 -17.91 9.44
C ARG A 111 -0.51 -19.40 9.25
N ILE A 112 -0.98 -20.22 10.18
CA ILE A 112 -0.99 -21.68 10.05
C ILE A 112 -2.20 -22.04 9.19
N VAL A 113 -1.96 -22.67 8.05
CA VAL A 113 -3.00 -23.08 7.11
C VAL A 113 -3.65 -24.38 7.62
N PRO A 114 -4.97 -24.43 7.84
CA PRO A 114 -5.68 -25.67 8.20
C PRO A 114 -5.52 -26.76 7.13
N GLU A 115 -5.50 -28.04 7.52
CA GLU A 115 -5.23 -29.15 6.59
C GLU A 115 -6.24 -29.23 5.43
N GLU A 116 -7.45 -28.72 5.63
CA GLU A 116 -8.52 -28.64 4.64
C GLU A 116 -8.17 -27.66 3.50
N GLU A 117 -7.53 -26.54 3.82
CA GLU A 117 -7.08 -25.53 2.85
C GLU A 117 -5.79 -25.96 2.11
N GLN A 118 -5.02 -26.89 2.68
CA GLN A 118 -3.75 -27.35 2.11
C GLN A 118 -3.93 -28.22 0.85
N LYS A 119 -5.04 -28.97 0.75
CA LYS A 119 -5.30 -29.91 -0.36
C LYS A 119 -5.61 -29.22 -1.69
N CYS A 120 -6.01 -27.95 -1.69
CA CYS A 120 -6.34 -27.21 -2.93
C CYS A 120 -5.14 -26.53 -3.60
N LYS A 121 -3.95 -26.48 -2.96
CA LYS A 121 -2.75 -25.82 -3.52
C LYS A 121 -1.87 -26.76 -4.38
N LEU A 122 -2.26 -28.02 -4.56
CA LEU A 122 -1.60 -29.01 -5.43
C LEU A 122 -2.56 -29.50 -6.53
N GLY A 123 -2.53 -28.85 -7.70
CA GLY A 123 -2.96 -29.43 -8.98
C GLY A 123 -4.42 -29.26 -9.39
N MET A 124 -4.63 -28.56 -10.50
CA MET A 124 -5.88 -28.53 -11.26
C MET A 124 -5.80 -29.60 -12.37
N ALA A 125 -6.63 -30.64 -12.29
CA ALA A 125 -6.98 -31.53 -13.41
C ALA A 125 -8.45 -31.98 -13.23
N PRO A 126 -9.24 -32.14 -14.31
CA PRO A 126 -10.68 -32.38 -14.21
C PRO A 126 -11.00 -33.85 -13.82
N PRO A 127 -12.21 -34.12 -13.28
CA PRO A 127 -12.54 -35.42 -12.73
C PRO A 127 -12.97 -36.40 -13.84
N GLY A 128 -12.33 -37.56 -13.86
CA GLY A 128 -12.73 -38.67 -14.73
C GLY A 128 -12.08 -39.99 -14.33
N CYS A 129 -12.94 -40.92 -13.89
CA CYS A 129 -12.72 -42.36 -13.70
C CYS A 129 -12.12 -42.86 -12.36
N VAL A 130 -12.54 -44.07 -12.03
CA VAL A 130 -12.70 -44.68 -10.71
C VAL A 130 -11.60 -45.72 -10.45
N SER A 131 -11.20 -45.86 -9.18
CA SER A 131 -10.53 -47.02 -8.53
C SER A 131 -9.18 -47.52 -9.05
N GLU A 132 -8.13 -47.46 -8.21
CA GLU A 132 -7.52 -48.65 -7.60
C GLU A 132 -6.42 -48.25 -6.59
N VAL A 133 -6.36 -49.00 -5.49
CA VAL A 133 -5.34 -48.94 -4.45
C VAL A 133 -4.09 -49.62 -4.99
N THR A 134 -2.95 -48.93 -4.99
CA THR A 134 -1.64 -49.60 -5.01
C THR A 134 -0.67 -48.82 -4.13
N GLU A 135 -0.19 -49.50 -3.08
CA GLU A 135 1.04 -49.13 -2.37
C GLU A 135 2.19 -49.08 -3.37
N MET A 136 2.98 -48.00 -3.34
CA MET A 136 4.26 -47.95 -4.04
C MET A 136 5.29 -47.33 -3.10
N GLU A 137 6.00 -48.20 -2.38
CA GLU A 137 7.32 -47.88 -1.85
C GLU A 137 8.30 -47.67 -3.03
N CYS A 138 8.90 -46.50 -3.07
CA CYS A 138 10.13 -46.20 -3.81
C CYS A 138 10.77 -45.05 -3.03
N GLY A 139 12.03 -45.01 -2.65
CA GLY A 139 13.23 -45.74 -3.06
C GLY A 139 14.36 -44.79 -2.63
N ARG A 140 15.32 -45.30 -1.87
CA ARG A 140 16.18 -44.51 -0.97
C ARG A 140 17.37 -43.82 -1.67
N SER A 141 17.28 -43.37 -2.92
CA SER A 141 18.48 -42.96 -3.70
C SER A 141 18.48 -41.58 -4.37
N ASP A 142 17.41 -40.77 -4.36
CA ASP A 142 17.42 -39.50 -5.13
C ASP A 142 17.77 -38.25 -4.32
N ILE A 143 18.38 -38.42 -3.15
CA ILE A 143 18.76 -37.32 -2.24
C ILE A 143 20.28 -37.13 -2.11
N GLU A 144 21.09 -37.94 -2.79
CA GLU A 144 22.56 -37.89 -2.64
C GLU A 144 23.30 -37.21 -3.81
N GLU A 145 22.60 -36.77 -4.86
CA GLU A 145 23.23 -36.16 -6.05
C GLU A 145 23.10 -34.63 -6.17
N LEU A 146 22.88 -33.92 -5.05
CA LEU A 146 22.73 -32.45 -5.03
C LEU A 146 23.75 -31.71 -4.14
N ILE A 147 24.86 -32.35 -3.77
CA ILE A 147 25.96 -31.68 -3.07
C ILE A 147 27.22 -31.72 -3.94
N LYS A 148 27.34 -30.74 -4.82
CA LYS A 148 28.63 -30.31 -5.33
C LYS A 148 28.66 -28.78 -5.35
N GLU A 149 29.40 -28.21 -4.41
CA GLU A 149 29.68 -26.76 -4.37
C GLU A 149 30.80 -26.39 -5.35
N PRO A 150 30.73 -25.23 -6.04
CA PRO A 150 31.89 -24.60 -6.65
C PRO A 150 32.55 -23.62 -5.64
N PRO A 151 33.84 -23.27 -5.85
CA PRO A 151 34.66 -22.57 -4.86
C PRO A 151 34.34 -21.06 -4.74
N VAL A 152 34.79 -20.51 -3.61
CA VAL A 152 34.37 -19.27 -2.91
C VAL A 152 34.72 -17.92 -3.56
N ASP A 153 35.13 -17.84 -4.83
CA ASP A 153 35.68 -16.57 -5.38
C ASP A 153 34.84 -15.90 -6.48
N GLU A 154 33.59 -16.34 -6.70
CA GLU A 154 32.70 -15.76 -7.74
C GLU A 154 31.34 -15.27 -7.20
N TYR A 155 31.23 -14.98 -5.89
CA TYR A 155 29.97 -14.46 -5.30
C TYR A 155 30.04 -12.98 -4.87
N MET A 156 31.18 -12.32 -5.07
CA MET A 156 31.36 -10.88 -4.83
C MET A 156 31.15 -10.02 -6.09
N GLY A 157 30.59 -10.59 -7.17
CA GLY A 157 30.43 -9.92 -8.47
C GLY A 157 29.00 -9.79 -9.00
N MET A 158 28.01 -10.55 -8.51
CA MET A 158 26.66 -10.62 -9.10
C MET A 158 25.65 -9.59 -8.56
N ILE A 159 26.11 -8.48 -7.97
CA ILE A 159 25.25 -7.35 -7.57
C ILE A 159 25.22 -6.24 -8.65
N LYS A 160 25.92 -6.39 -9.78
CA LYS A 160 25.89 -5.39 -10.87
C LYS A 160 25.91 -6.02 -12.26
N ARG A 161 24.89 -5.67 -13.07
CA ARG A 161 24.67 -5.97 -14.52
C ARG A 161 24.06 -7.37 -14.77
N SER A 162 23.01 -7.63 -15.54
CA SER A 162 22.37 -7.06 -16.76
C SER A 162 21.00 -7.79 -16.95
N PRO A 163 20.27 -7.72 -18.09
CA PRO A 163 20.02 -6.66 -19.08
C PRO A 163 18.51 -6.37 -19.30
N SER A 164 18.18 -5.20 -19.84
CA SER A 164 16.86 -4.93 -20.45
C SER A 164 16.72 -5.66 -21.81
N PRO A 165 15.52 -6.08 -22.23
CA PRO A 165 15.32 -6.69 -23.56
C PRO A 165 15.31 -5.62 -24.68
N PRO A 166 15.71 -6.00 -25.91
CA PRO A 166 15.90 -5.07 -27.03
C PRO A 166 14.58 -4.62 -27.68
N GLU A 167 14.58 -3.39 -28.16
CA GLU A 167 13.52 -2.75 -28.95
C GLU A 167 13.52 -3.24 -30.40
N ALA A 168 12.35 -3.66 -30.88
CA ALA A 168 11.99 -3.58 -32.31
C ALA A 168 10.46 -3.56 -32.49
N CYS A 169 9.96 -2.35 -32.80
CA CYS A 169 8.75 -1.98 -33.58
C CYS A 169 7.38 -2.56 -33.16
N ARG A 170 6.30 -1.78 -33.07
CA ARG A 170 5.83 -0.74 -33.99
C ARG A 170 4.72 0.09 -33.32
N SER A 171 4.59 1.34 -33.74
CA SER A 171 3.57 2.31 -33.31
C SER A 171 2.14 1.76 -33.32
N GLN A 172 1.32 2.14 -32.32
CA GLN A 172 -0.07 2.60 -32.46
C GLN A 172 -0.78 2.90 -31.10
N PHE A 173 -1.33 4.12 -30.99
CA PHE A 173 -2.37 4.64 -30.07
C PHE A 173 -2.08 4.94 -28.57
N PRO A 174 -2.80 5.91 -27.95
CA PRO A 174 -2.55 6.42 -26.59
C PRO A 174 -2.90 5.40 -25.49
N PRO A 175 -2.42 5.56 -24.24
CA PRO A 175 -2.54 4.50 -23.24
C PRO A 175 -3.98 4.31 -22.71
N GLU A 176 -4.49 3.08 -22.81
CA GLU A 176 -5.85 2.62 -22.45
C GLU A 176 -6.09 2.37 -20.93
N TRP A 177 -5.13 2.64 -20.04
CA TRP A 177 -5.18 2.10 -18.66
C TRP A 177 -6.20 2.76 -17.71
N TRP A 178 -6.81 3.87 -18.11
CA TRP A 178 -7.99 4.48 -17.46
C TRP A 178 -9.31 4.04 -18.08
N VAL A 179 -9.27 3.36 -19.23
CA VAL A 179 -10.45 2.97 -20.03
C VAL A 179 -10.84 1.52 -19.75
N GLN A 180 -10.86 1.07 -18.50
CA GLN A 180 -11.56 -0.18 -18.16
C GLN A 180 -12.23 -0.12 -16.79
N GLN A 181 -13.52 0.21 -16.80
CA GLN A 181 -14.55 -0.45 -16.01
C GLN A 181 -15.83 -0.53 -16.86
N PRO A 182 -16.43 -1.72 -17.10
CA PRO A 182 -17.72 -1.82 -17.75
C PRO A 182 -18.81 -1.44 -16.75
N GLY A 183 -19.20 -0.17 -16.73
CA GLY A 183 -20.47 0.24 -16.13
C GLY A 183 -21.61 -0.23 -17.04
N THR A 184 -22.38 -1.22 -16.61
CA THR A 184 -23.68 -1.57 -17.18
C THR A 184 -24.61 -0.35 -17.12
N GLY A 185 -24.66 0.40 -18.22
CA GLY A 185 -25.63 1.46 -18.46
C GLY A 185 -26.11 1.35 -19.90
N LEU A 186 -27.39 1.05 -20.08
CA LEU A 186 -28.04 0.89 -21.38
C LEU A 186 -27.87 2.14 -22.24
N SER A 187 -27.32 1.97 -23.44
CA SER A 187 -27.28 2.99 -24.48
C SER A 187 -28.61 2.99 -25.25
N LEU A 188 -29.39 4.04 -25.11
CA LEU A 188 -30.48 4.38 -26.00
C LEU A 188 -30.15 5.74 -26.65
N VAL A 189 -29.54 5.67 -27.83
CA VAL A 189 -29.75 6.50 -29.03
C VAL A 189 -28.46 6.55 -29.84
N THR A 190 -28.57 6.05 -31.06
CA THR A 190 -27.54 5.98 -32.09
C THR A 190 -27.38 7.34 -32.77
N GLY A 191 -26.13 7.82 -32.87
CA GLY A 191 -25.71 8.69 -33.97
C GLY A 191 -25.43 10.15 -33.61
N TYR A 192 -24.30 10.42 -32.95
CA TYR A 192 -23.42 11.58 -33.19
C TYR A 192 -22.04 11.21 -32.63
N PRO A 193 -20.92 11.41 -33.36
CA PRO A 193 -19.60 11.26 -32.76
C PRO A 193 -19.44 12.42 -31.78
N ALA A 194 -19.68 12.17 -30.50
CA ALA A 194 -19.37 13.12 -29.45
C ALA A 194 -17.84 13.23 -29.41
N TYR A 195 -17.31 14.29 -30.01
CA TYR A 195 -16.01 14.82 -29.63
C TYR A 195 -16.07 15.00 -28.11
N ASP A 196 -15.37 14.14 -27.37
CA ASP A 196 -15.27 14.24 -25.93
C ASP A 196 -14.49 15.54 -25.68
N THR A 197 -15.23 16.63 -25.51
CA THR A 197 -14.66 17.94 -25.24
C THR A 197 -14.02 17.81 -23.87
N HIS A 198 -12.71 17.55 -23.83
CA HIS A 198 -11.93 17.49 -22.60
C HIS A 198 -12.09 18.83 -21.87
N HIS A 199 -13.04 18.89 -20.95
CA HIS A 199 -13.25 20.04 -20.10
C HIS A 199 -12.11 20.07 -19.08
N SER A 200 -11.10 20.90 -19.33
CA SER A 200 -9.95 21.14 -18.44
C SER A 200 -10.35 21.42 -16.99
N ALA A 201 -11.58 21.89 -16.77
CA ALA A 201 -12.20 22.09 -15.46
C ALA A 201 -12.20 20.83 -14.57
N PHE A 202 -12.35 19.63 -15.14
CA PHE A 202 -12.35 18.38 -14.35
C PHE A 202 -10.95 17.88 -13.99
N SER A 203 -9.94 18.31 -14.75
CA SER A 203 -8.53 17.94 -14.53
C SER A 203 -7.82 18.91 -13.60
N GLN A 204 -8.46 20.05 -13.25
CA GLN A 204 -7.85 21.06 -12.39
C GLN A 204 -7.79 20.59 -10.92
N MET A 205 -6.56 20.46 -10.43
CA MET A 205 -6.26 20.11 -9.04
C MET A 205 -5.37 21.17 -8.39
N VAL A 206 -5.70 21.54 -7.16
CA VAL A 206 -4.85 22.33 -6.28
C VAL A 206 -4.15 21.39 -5.30
N ILE A 207 -2.82 21.39 -5.34
CA ILE A 207 -1.94 20.49 -4.60
C ILE A 207 -1.13 21.32 -3.61
N SER A 208 -1.33 21.06 -2.32
CA SER A 208 -0.70 21.80 -1.21
C SER A 208 0.21 20.88 -0.40
N PHE A 209 1.45 21.29 -0.18
CA PHE A 209 2.48 20.51 0.50
C PHE A 209 2.67 21.03 1.93
N TYR A 210 2.66 20.12 2.89
CA TYR A 210 2.88 20.42 4.30
C TYR A 210 4.03 19.59 4.86
N TYR A 211 4.98 20.25 5.52
CA TYR A 211 6.04 19.58 6.29
C TYR A 211 5.84 19.88 7.77
N GLY A 212 5.59 18.86 8.59
CA GLY A 212 5.39 19.05 10.05
C GLY A 212 4.22 19.99 10.33
N GLY A 213 3.15 19.85 9.56
CA GLY A 213 1.96 20.72 9.63
C GLY A 213 2.10 22.11 9.02
N LYS A 214 3.29 22.54 8.59
CA LYS A 214 3.49 23.86 7.98
C LYS A 214 3.32 23.80 6.47
N LEU A 215 2.48 24.66 5.89
CA LEU A 215 2.37 24.82 4.45
C LEU A 215 3.70 25.33 3.88
N VAL A 216 4.31 24.55 2.99
CA VAL A 216 5.63 24.85 2.40
C VAL A 216 5.57 25.12 0.90
N GLY A 217 4.46 24.80 0.26
CA GLY A 217 4.26 25.05 -1.17
C GLY A 217 2.85 24.70 -1.62
N GLN A 218 2.43 25.33 -2.71
CA GLN A 218 1.18 25.05 -3.38
C GLN A 218 1.37 25.15 -4.90
N THR A 219 0.69 24.30 -5.64
CA THR A 219 0.71 24.28 -7.11
C THR A 219 -0.67 23.90 -7.62
N THR A 220 -1.03 24.43 -8.78
CA THR A 220 -2.24 24.06 -9.50
C THR A 220 -1.82 23.39 -10.80
N THR A 221 -2.36 22.21 -11.07
CA THR A 221 -2.22 21.51 -12.35
C THR A 221 -3.57 21.46 -13.04
N THR A 222 -3.56 21.57 -14.37
CA THR A 222 -4.73 21.39 -15.24
C THR A 222 -4.48 20.32 -16.30
N CYS A 223 -3.42 19.52 -16.14
CA CYS A 223 -2.99 18.51 -17.11
C CYS A 223 -4.04 17.39 -17.21
N PRO A 224 -4.68 17.18 -18.38
CA PRO A 224 -5.72 16.17 -18.56
C PRO A 224 -5.25 14.75 -18.26
N GLU A 225 -4.00 14.44 -18.61
CA GLU A 225 -3.35 13.16 -18.38
C GLU A 225 -3.10 12.93 -16.88
N GLY A 226 -3.02 14.01 -16.11
CA GLY A 226 -2.70 14.02 -14.68
C GLY A 226 -1.27 14.47 -14.40
N CYS A 227 -0.81 14.24 -13.18
CA CYS A 227 0.52 14.65 -12.76
C CYS A 227 1.24 13.58 -11.93
N ARG A 228 2.56 13.69 -11.82
CA ARG A 228 3.42 12.87 -10.97
C ARG A 228 4.02 13.72 -9.88
N LEU A 229 3.79 13.35 -8.63
CA LEU A 229 4.47 13.91 -7.46
C LEU A 229 5.82 13.24 -7.26
N SER A 230 6.94 13.97 -7.37
CA SER A 230 8.27 13.44 -7.02
C SER A 230 9.28 14.53 -6.62
N PRO A 231 10.30 14.24 -5.80
CA PRO A 231 11.24 15.25 -5.31
C PRO A 231 12.28 15.75 -6.32
N SER A 232 12.31 15.19 -7.54
CA SER A 232 13.18 15.50 -8.72
C SER A 232 14.26 14.46 -9.03
N GLN A 233 14.59 14.33 -10.33
CA GLN A 233 15.88 13.85 -10.84
C GLN A 233 16.44 14.92 -11.80
N PRO A 234 17.60 15.53 -11.53
CA PRO A 234 18.37 16.21 -12.55
C PRO A 234 18.99 15.16 -13.48
N GLY A 235 18.65 15.18 -14.78
CA GLY A 235 19.44 14.50 -15.82
C GLY A 235 19.01 13.11 -16.28
N LEU A 236 17.84 12.58 -15.89
CA LEU A 236 17.32 11.36 -16.54
C LEU A 236 16.40 11.72 -17.72
N PRO A 237 16.57 11.11 -18.90
CA PRO A 237 15.58 11.19 -19.97
C PRO A 237 14.21 10.73 -19.48
N LYS A 238 13.13 11.16 -20.14
CA LYS A 238 11.72 10.79 -19.91
C LYS A 238 11.46 9.26 -19.98
N LEU A 239 12.07 8.45 -19.12
CA LEU A 239 12.06 6.99 -19.20
C LEU A 239 11.08 6.32 -18.24
N TYR A 240 10.46 7.08 -17.32
CA TYR A 240 9.59 6.51 -16.28
C TYR A 240 8.26 7.27 -16.16
N GLY A 241 7.54 7.42 -17.26
CA GLY A 241 6.16 7.90 -17.23
C GLY A 241 5.59 7.98 -18.64
N PRO A 242 4.29 7.72 -18.84
CA PRO A 242 3.67 7.93 -20.14
C PRO A 242 3.89 9.37 -20.60
N GLU A 243 4.19 9.55 -21.88
CA GLU A 243 4.35 10.87 -22.50
C GLU A 243 3.05 11.66 -22.31
N GLY A 244 3.05 12.63 -21.38
CA GLY A 244 1.89 13.48 -21.11
C GLY A 244 1.73 13.97 -19.67
N LEU A 245 2.22 13.23 -18.66
CA LEU A 245 2.03 13.64 -17.26
C LEU A 245 2.87 14.86 -16.87
N GLU A 246 2.25 15.81 -16.17
CA GLU A 246 2.96 16.94 -15.56
C GLU A 246 3.79 16.49 -14.35
N LEU A 247 5.04 16.94 -14.25
CA LEU A 247 5.87 16.69 -13.07
C LEU A 247 5.66 17.79 -12.01
N VAL A 248 4.98 17.44 -10.93
CA VAL A 248 4.82 18.33 -9.75
C VAL A 248 5.86 17.97 -8.71
N ARG A 249 6.74 18.92 -8.41
CA ARG A 249 7.89 18.69 -7.52
C ARG A 249 7.54 18.91 -6.05
N PHE A 250 8.06 18.05 -5.18
CA PHE A 250 8.04 18.33 -3.75
C PHE A 250 8.93 19.56 -3.44
N PRO A 251 8.50 20.49 -2.57
CA PRO A 251 9.36 21.55 -2.06
C PRO A 251 10.63 20.98 -1.41
N LEU A 252 11.77 21.65 -1.60
CA LEU A 252 13.05 21.19 -1.05
C LEU A 252 13.00 21.12 0.49
N ALA A 253 13.65 20.10 1.05
CA ALA A 253 13.71 19.89 2.50
C ALA A 253 14.41 21.04 3.24
N ASP A 254 15.23 21.85 2.55
CA ASP A 254 15.97 22.97 3.14
C ASP A 254 15.07 24.04 3.74
N THR A 255 13.81 24.09 3.30
CA THR A 255 12.75 24.96 3.86
C THR A 255 12.31 24.55 5.28
N ILE A 256 12.64 23.34 5.74
CA ILE A 256 12.23 22.81 7.05
C ILE A 256 13.13 23.39 8.14
N ALA A 257 12.56 24.11 9.11
CA ALA A 257 13.32 24.71 10.20
C ALA A 257 13.95 23.68 11.18
N SER A 258 13.23 22.60 11.50
CA SER A 258 13.72 21.56 12.41
C SER A 258 14.77 20.68 11.72
N GLU A 259 16.00 20.69 12.21
CA GLU A 259 17.10 19.91 11.63
C GLU A 259 16.81 18.39 11.68
N ARG A 260 16.22 17.90 12.78
CA ARG A 260 15.78 16.50 12.90
C ARG A 260 14.79 16.13 11.80
N GLN A 261 13.76 16.95 11.61
CA GLN A 261 12.74 16.69 10.59
C GLN A 261 13.31 16.80 9.18
N ARG A 262 14.18 17.80 8.94
CA ARG A 262 14.86 18.01 7.67
C ARG A 262 15.66 16.79 7.25
N GLN A 263 16.44 16.21 8.16
CA GLN A 263 17.22 15.00 7.89
C GLN A 263 16.33 13.79 7.57
N VAL A 264 15.26 13.59 8.33
CA VAL A 264 14.30 12.51 8.07
C VAL A 264 13.62 12.69 6.70
N THR A 265 13.22 13.92 6.37
CA THR A 265 12.58 14.26 5.09
C THR A 265 13.51 14.02 3.90
N ARG A 266 14.79 14.41 4.00
CA ARG A 266 15.81 14.12 2.98
C ARG A 266 15.98 12.61 2.75
N LYS A 267 16.05 11.82 3.82
CA LYS A 267 16.13 10.34 3.72
C LYS A 267 14.87 9.77 3.06
N LEU A 268 13.69 10.29 3.39
CA LEU A 268 12.44 9.85 2.78
C LEU A 268 12.38 10.16 1.28
N PHE A 269 12.87 11.32 0.84
CA PHE A 269 12.90 11.69 -0.59
C PHE A 269 13.64 10.68 -1.46
N GLY A 270 14.73 10.06 -0.99
CA GLY A 270 15.42 8.98 -1.71
C GLY A 270 14.53 7.75 -1.98
N HIS A 271 13.46 7.57 -1.20
CA HIS A 271 12.48 6.49 -1.40
C HIS A 271 11.26 6.95 -2.23
N LEU A 272 11.15 8.25 -2.54
CA LEU A 272 10.03 8.86 -3.28
C LEU A 272 10.34 9.14 -4.75
N GLU A 273 11.50 8.73 -5.27
CA GLU A 273 11.95 9.04 -6.64
C GLU A 273 10.96 8.61 -7.73
N ARG A 274 10.46 7.36 -7.67
CA ARG A 274 9.42 6.88 -8.60
C ARG A 274 8.08 7.62 -8.44
N GLY A 275 7.86 8.27 -7.30
CA GLY A 275 6.74 9.19 -7.08
C GLY A 275 5.37 8.52 -6.96
N VAL A 276 4.34 9.37 -7.03
CA VAL A 276 2.92 9.01 -7.02
C VAL A 276 2.24 9.71 -8.17
N LEU A 277 1.43 8.98 -8.94
CA LEU A 277 0.62 9.55 -10.01
C LEU A 277 -0.73 10.00 -9.46
N LEU A 278 -1.19 11.16 -9.88
CA LEU A 278 -2.50 11.72 -9.61
C LEU A 278 -3.23 11.97 -10.93
N HIS A 279 -4.49 11.59 -11.00
CA HIS A 279 -5.35 11.89 -12.12
C HIS A 279 -6.71 12.37 -11.61
N SER A 280 -7.22 13.46 -12.18
CA SER A 280 -8.54 14.01 -11.87
C SER A 280 -9.41 13.98 -13.11
N SER A 281 -10.62 13.46 -12.95
CA SER A 281 -11.64 13.38 -13.99
C SER A 281 -13.01 13.73 -13.42
N ARG A 282 -14.04 13.69 -14.27
CA ARG A 282 -15.43 13.92 -13.86
C ARG A 282 -15.90 12.92 -12.79
N GLN A 283 -15.35 11.70 -12.78
CA GLN A 283 -15.71 10.68 -11.80
C GLN A 283 -15.06 10.93 -10.43
N GLY A 284 -13.89 11.55 -10.40
CA GLY A 284 -13.17 11.84 -9.17
C GLY A 284 -11.66 11.85 -9.32
N VAL A 285 -10.97 11.59 -8.21
CA VAL A 285 -9.50 11.60 -8.13
C VAL A 285 -8.98 10.20 -7.92
N TYR A 286 -7.98 9.84 -8.73
CA TYR A 286 -7.31 8.55 -8.73
C TYR A 286 -5.84 8.72 -8.39
N VAL A 287 -5.31 7.75 -7.66
CA VAL A 287 -3.92 7.74 -7.19
C VAL A 287 -3.28 6.40 -7.51
N LYS A 288 -2.05 6.44 -8.06
CA LYS A 288 -1.22 5.25 -8.26
C LYS A 288 0.15 5.46 -7.64
N ARG A 289 0.51 4.62 -6.67
CA ARG A 289 1.80 4.71 -5.98
C ARG A 289 2.87 3.93 -6.75
N LEU A 290 3.96 4.60 -7.13
CA LEU A 290 5.12 3.96 -7.79
C LEU A 290 6.38 3.94 -6.91
N CYS A 291 6.43 4.80 -5.89
CA CYS A 291 7.56 4.95 -4.99
C CYS A 291 7.82 3.75 -4.06
N GLN A 292 9.03 3.71 -3.51
CA GLN A 292 9.40 2.72 -2.50
C GLN A 292 8.84 3.09 -1.13
N GLY A 293 8.84 4.40 -0.80
CA GLY A 293 8.26 4.92 0.43
C GLY A 293 6.78 4.58 0.55
N ARG A 294 6.31 4.34 1.79
CA ARG A 294 4.89 4.08 2.07
C ARG A 294 4.11 5.38 1.88
N VAL A 295 2.93 5.27 1.27
CA VAL A 295 2.01 6.39 1.09
C VAL A 295 0.66 5.94 1.59
N PHE A 296 0.05 6.75 2.44
CA PHE A 296 -1.26 6.53 3.00
C PHE A 296 -2.21 7.61 2.52
N CYS A 297 -3.51 7.34 2.47
CA CYS A 297 -4.49 8.27 1.93
C CYS A 297 -5.72 8.47 2.83
N SER A 298 -6.40 9.59 2.65
CA SER A 298 -7.80 9.76 3.03
C SER A 298 -8.53 10.52 1.93
N GLY A 299 -9.84 10.28 1.86
CA GLY A 299 -10.76 10.93 0.94
C GLY A 299 -12.16 10.31 1.10
N ASN A 300 -13.16 10.83 0.37
CA ASN A 300 -14.55 10.38 0.56
C ASN A 300 -14.82 8.97 0.00
N ALA A 301 -14.05 8.53 -1.01
CA ALA A 301 -14.16 7.19 -1.60
C ALA A 301 -13.38 6.11 -0.82
N VAL A 302 -12.59 6.51 0.18
CA VAL A 302 -11.80 5.57 0.98
C VAL A 302 -12.66 4.93 2.06
N VAL A 303 -12.81 3.60 1.99
CA VAL A 303 -13.78 2.81 2.78
C VAL A 303 -13.57 2.91 4.29
N CYS A 304 -12.32 2.91 4.78
CA CYS A 304 -12.01 2.82 6.21
C CYS A 304 -11.42 4.12 6.76
N LYS A 305 -12.26 5.02 7.29
CA LYS A 305 -11.79 6.30 7.86
C LYS A 305 -11.09 6.18 9.23
N SER A 306 -11.19 5.03 9.90
CA SER A 306 -10.70 4.79 11.26
C SER A 306 -9.41 3.97 11.35
N ARG A 307 -8.88 3.48 10.22
CA ARG A 307 -7.63 2.71 10.15
C ARG A 307 -6.69 3.30 9.10
N PRO A 308 -5.37 3.10 9.20
CA PRO A 308 -4.45 3.55 8.19
C PRO A 308 -4.76 2.97 6.81
N ASN A 309 -4.92 3.81 5.79
CA ASN A 309 -5.23 3.38 4.42
C ASN A 309 -3.97 3.46 3.56
N LYS A 310 -3.17 2.40 3.58
CA LYS A 310 -1.95 2.28 2.78
C LYS A 310 -2.30 2.10 1.31
N LEU A 311 -1.63 2.84 0.44
CA LEU A 311 -1.67 2.63 -1.00
C LEU A 311 -0.68 1.51 -1.37
N GLU A 312 -1.20 0.45 -1.99
CA GLU A 312 -0.36 -0.59 -2.56
C GLU A 312 0.34 -0.09 -3.83
N ARG A 313 1.52 -0.68 -4.11
CA ARG A 313 2.34 -0.23 -5.22
C ARG A 313 1.74 -0.74 -6.53
N ASP A 314 1.79 0.10 -7.54
CA ASP A 314 1.35 -0.18 -8.91
C ASP A 314 -0.18 -0.42 -9.06
N GLU A 315 -0.95 -0.31 -7.96
CA GLU A 315 -2.40 -0.31 -7.92
C GLU A 315 -3.00 1.09 -8.12
N VAL A 316 -4.11 1.18 -8.84
CA VAL A 316 -4.88 2.41 -9.04
C VAL A 316 -6.02 2.45 -8.04
N VAL A 317 -6.07 3.48 -7.21
CA VAL A 317 -7.09 3.64 -6.17
C VAL A 317 -7.87 4.93 -6.40
N GLN A 318 -9.19 4.83 -6.43
CA GLN A 318 -10.07 6.00 -6.39
C GLN A 318 -10.11 6.52 -4.95
N VAL A 319 -9.59 7.72 -4.73
CA VAL A 319 -9.55 8.34 -3.39
C VAL A 319 -10.61 9.41 -3.21
N PHE A 320 -11.17 9.91 -4.32
CA PHE A 320 -12.28 10.83 -4.32
C PHE A 320 -13.36 10.40 -5.32
N ASP A 321 -14.63 10.41 -4.91
CA ASP A 321 -15.79 10.19 -5.76
C ASP A 321 -16.61 11.49 -5.84
N THR A 322 -16.65 12.07 -7.04
CA THR A 322 -17.35 13.33 -7.31
C THR A 322 -18.85 13.17 -7.11
N SER A 323 -19.44 12.05 -7.55
CA SER A 323 -20.88 11.81 -7.45
C SER A 323 -21.29 11.65 -5.99
N GLN A 324 -20.51 10.92 -5.20
CA GLN A 324 -20.73 10.80 -3.75
C GLN A 324 -20.65 12.17 -3.06
N PHE A 325 -19.64 12.97 -3.39
CA PHE A 325 -19.50 14.32 -2.82
C PHE A 325 -20.74 15.20 -3.09
N PHE A 326 -21.25 15.23 -4.33
CA PHE A 326 -22.43 16.02 -4.65
C PHE A 326 -23.71 15.50 -4.00
N ARG A 327 -23.87 14.17 -3.84
CA ARG A 327 -25.00 13.60 -3.09
C ARG A 327 -24.96 14.03 -1.63
N GLU A 328 -23.80 13.93 -0.98
CA GLU A 328 -23.62 14.37 0.41
C GLU A 328 -23.84 15.89 0.55
N LEU A 329 -23.41 16.67 -0.45
CA LEU A 329 -23.61 18.12 -0.46
C LEU A 329 -25.09 18.51 -0.63
N GLN A 330 -25.83 17.83 -1.51
CA GLN A 330 -27.28 18.01 -1.66
C GLN A 330 -28.03 17.66 -0.37
N GLN A 331 -27.66 16.56 0.29
CA GLN A 331 -28.22 16.16 1.58
C GLN A 331 -27.97 17.23 2.65
N PHE A 332 -26.78 17.85 2.65
CA PHE A 332 -26.47 18.96 3.57
C PHE A 332 -27.35 20.19 3.36
N TYR A 333 -27.74 20.53 2.12
CA TYR A 333 -28.70 21.62 1.86
C TYR A 333 -30.13 21.24 2.23
N ALA A 334 -30.54 20.00 1.99
CA ALA A 334 -31.89 19.54 2.32
C ALA A 334 -32.10 19.37 3.83
N SER A 335 -31.07 18.90 4.54
CA SER A 335 -31.08 18.70 5.98
C SER A 335 -29.70 19.04 6.56
N PRO A 336 -29.56 20.17 7.28
CA PRO A 336 -28.27 20.59 7.81
C PRO A 336 -27.71 19.53 8.75
N SER A 337 -26.64 18.88 8.33
CA SER A 337 -25.90 17.89 9.11
C SER A 337 -24.42 18.25 9.11
N ARG A 338 -23.60 17.51 8.35
CA ARG A 338 -22.17 17.73 8.23
C ARG A 338 -21.81 18.07 6.80
N LEU A 339 -21.05 19.14 6.60
CA LEU A 339 -20.46 19.47 5.31
C LEU A 339 -19.58 18.31 4.80
N PRO A 340 -19.72 17.89 3.54
CA PRO A 340 -18.87 16.85 2.97
C PRO A 340 -17.42 17.33 2.88
N ASP A 341 -16.48 16.44 3.18
CA ASP A 341 -15.06 16.76 3.07
C ASP A 341 -14.62 16.63 1.60
N SER A 342 -14.22 17.76 1.00
CA SER A 342 -13.73 17.83 -0.37
C SER A 342 -12.25 17.51 -0.52
N ARG A 343 -11.55 17.20 0.58
CA ARG A 343 -10.10 17.06 0.61
C ARG A 343 -9.69 15.61 0.46
N VAL A 344 -8.70 15.39 -0.41
CA VAL A 344 -7.87 14.19 -0.41
C VAL A 344 -6.57 14.53 0.32
N VAL A 345 -6.13 13.67 1.22
CA VAL A 345 -4.84 13.83 1.93
C VAL A 345 -3.98 12.61 1.66
N LEU A 346 -2.76 12.82 1.20
CA LEU A 346 -1.72 11.81 1.08
C LEU A 346 -0.66 12.05 2.15
N CYS A 347 -0.35 11.01 2.94
CA CYS A 347 0.67 11.04 3.97
C CYS A 347 1.85 10.15 3.55
N PHE A 348 3.06 10.69 3.55
CA PHE A 348 4.25 10.00 3.06
C PHE A 348 5.15 9.58 4.23
N GLY A 349 5.50 8.29 4.27
CA GLY A 349 6.45 7.72 5.23
C GLY A 349 5.86 7.33 6.59
N GLU A 350 4.65 7.80 6.92
CA GLU A 350 3.98 7.57 8.21
C GLU A 350 2.55 7.06 8.01
N GLU A 351 2.08 6.25 8.95
CA GLU A 351 0.71 5.73 8.97
C GLU A 351 -0.31 6.87 9.02
N PHE A 352 -1.40 6.70 8.29
CA PHE A 352 -2.48 7.69 8.21
C PHE A 352 -3.77 7.07 7.64
N PRO A 353 -4.97 7.42 8.14
CA PRO A 353 -5.21 8.13 9.39
C PRO A 353 -4.77 7.31 10.61
N ASP A 354 -4.31 7.99 11.65
CA ASP A 354 -3.98 7.43 12.96
C ASP A 354 -4.38 8.44 14.07
N MET A 355 -4.00 8.16 15.32
CA MET A 355 -4.29 9.06 16.45
C MET A 355 -3.37 10.28 16.52
N ALA A 356 -2.34 10.34 15.68
CA ALA A 356 -1.39 11.44 15.70
C ALA A 356 -1.99 12.69 14.99
N PRO A 357 -1.82 13.90 15.56
CA PRO A 357 -2.29 15.12 14.92
C PRO A 357 -1.69 15.32 13.52
N LEU A 358 -2.46 15.87 12.57
CA LEU A 358 -1.94 16.20 11.23
C LEU A 358 -0.67 17.06 11.27
N ARG A 359 -0.58 17.95 12.26
CA ARG A 359 0.58 18.83 12.45
C ARG A 359 1.87 18.11 12.85
N SER A 360 1.81 16.88 13.35
CA SER A 360 3.02 16.10 13.66
C SER A 360 3.49 15.26 12.49
N LYS A 361 2.72 15.17 11.40
CA LYS A 361 3.10 14.39 10.22
C LYS A 361 4.24 15.05 9.46
N LEU A 362 5.22 14.24 9.06
CA LEU A 362 6.42 14.62 8.35
C LEU A 362 6.09 15.30 7.03
N ILE A 363 5.29 14.63 6.19
CA ILE A 363 4.89 15.13 4.86
C ILE A 363 3.42 14.78 4.61
N LEU A 364 2.60 15.82 4.47
CA LEU A 364 1.24 15.70 3.94
C LEU A 364 1.15 16.43 2.61
N VAL A 365 0.49 15.81 1.65
CA VAL A 365 0.07 16.45 0.40
C VAL A 365 -1.43 16.45 0.36
N GLN A 366 -2.01 17.65 0.31
CA GLN A 366 -3.44 17.83 0.23
C GLN A 366 -3.84 18.17 -1.19
N VAL A 367 -4.81 17.43 -1.73
CA VAL A 367 -5.35 17.61 -3.08
C VAL A 367 -6.81 18.04 -2.97
N ARG A 368 -7.18 19.09 -3.72
CA ARG A 368 -8.56 19.52 -3.91
C ARG A 368 -8.84 19.68 -5.39
N THR A 369 -10.02 19.27 -5.84
CA THR A 369 -10.48 19.55 -7.20
C THR A 369 -11.13 20.92 -7.27
N ALA A 370 -10.98 21.62 -8.40
CA ALA A 370 -11.63 22.93 -8.60
C ALA A 370 -13.15 22.81 -8.49
N GLN A 371 -13.73 21.74 -9.04
CA GLN A 371 -15.17 21.50 -9.01
C GLN A 371 -15.72 21.40 -7.57
N ALA A 372 -15.08 20.64 -6.69
CA ALA A 372 -15.52 20.52 -5.30
C ALA A 372 -15.30 21.81 -4.50
N ALA A 373 -14.21 22.55 -4.79
CA ALA A 373 -13.95 23.84 -4.16
C ALA A 373 -15.00 24.89 -4.55
N LEU A 374 -15.33 25.00 -5.85
CA LEU A 374 -16.34 25.92 -6.36
C LEU A 374 -17.74 25.58 -5.81
N ALA A 375 -18.11 24.29 -5.76
CA ALA A 375 -19.39 23.87 -5.22
C ALA A 375 -19.59 24.29 -3.74
N LEU A 376 -18.54 24.18 -2.91
CA LEU A 376 -18.59 24.63 -1.53
C LEU A 376 -18.70 26.16 -1.43
N MET A 377 -17.98 26.91 -2.27
CA MET A 377 -18.05 28.37 -2.29
C MET A 377 -19.42 28.90 -2.70
N SER A 378 -19.99 28.40 -3.81
CA SER A 378 -21.34 28.79 -4.26
C SER A 378 -22.40 28.41 -3.22
N GLY A 379 -22.20 27.27 -2.58
CA GLY A 379 -23.00 26.80 -1.46
C GLY A 379 -22.99 27.67 -0.21
N SER A 380 -21.85 28.27 0.08
CA SER A 380 -21.64 29.12 1.27
C SER A 380 -22.33 30.47 1.08
N SER A 381 -22.28 31.03 -0.14
CA SER A 381 -23.03 32.23 -0.52
C SER A 381 -24.53 32.02 -0.35
N LEU A 382 -25.07 30.92 -0.86
CA LEU A 382 -26.51 30.61 -0.74
C LEU A 382 -26.96 30.38 0.71
N TYR A 383 -26.10 29.78 1.55
CA TYR A 383 -26.38 29.63 2.99
C TYR A 383 -26.35 30.98 3.73
N GLN A 384 -25.40 31.86 3.40
CA GLN A 384 -25.35 33.21 3.98
C GLN A 384 -26.58 34.03 3.57
N ASP A 385 -27.01 33.94 2.31
CA ASP A 385 -28.23 34.60 1.83
C ASP A 385 -29.49 34.03 2.53
N GLN A 386 -29.57 32.72 2.78
CA GLN A 386 -30.67 32.11 3.52
C GLN A 386 -30.66 32.44 5.02
N GLU A 387 -29.49 32.49 5.66
CA GLU A 387 -29.36 32.89 7.06
C GLU A 387 -29.64 34.39 7.24
N GLU A 388 -29.24 35.22 6.28
CA GLU A 388 -29.57 36.65 6.23
C GLU A 388 -31.05 36.87 5.94
N ALA A 389 -31.67 36.11 5.04
CA ALA A 389 -33.13 36.12 4.80
C ALA A 389 -33.93 35.65 6.04
N ALA A 390 -33.42 34.65 6.77
CA ALA A 390 -34.02 34.18 8.02
C ALA A 390 -33.82 35.20 9.18
N ARG A 391 -32.69 35.92 9.22
CA ARG A 391 -32.41 36.98 10.20
C ARG A 391 -33.16 38.28 9.91
N THR A 392 -33.39 38.61 8.65
CA THR A 392 -34.10 39.84 8.23
C THR A 392 -35.63 39.69 8.23
N GLY A 393 -36.15 38.51 8.56
CA GLY A 393 -37.60 38.30 8.73
C GLY A 393 -38.40 38.51 7.44
N LEU A 394 -37.77 38.37 6.26
CA LEU A 394 -38.45 38.41 4.97
C LEU A 394 -39.16 37.08 4.67
N PHE A 395 -39.98 36.62 5.61
CA PHE A 395 -41.11 35.72 5.35
C PHE A 395 -42.40 36.54 5.50
N TYR A 396 -42.60 37.52 4.61
CA TYR A 396 -43.92 38.10 4.40
C TYR A 396 -44.66 37.31 3.30
N LEU A 397 -45.53 36.41 3.76
CA LEU A 397 -46.90 36.21 3.31
C LEU A 397 -47.18 36.34 1.80
N CYS A 398 -47.46 35.22 1.15
CA CYS A 398 -48.56 35.11 0.18
C CYS A 398 -48.95 33.64 -0.03
N THR A 399 -49.64 33.04 0.94
CA THR A 399 -50.60 31.97 0.66
C THR A 399 -51.87 32.21 1.47
N GLY A 400 -52.92 32.65 0.75
CA GLY A 400 -54.33 32.28 0.93
C GLY A 400 -55.10 32.75 2.18
N GLY A 401 -56.30 33.28 1.96
CA GLY A 401 -57.35 33.21 2.98
C GLY A 401 -58.45 34.25 2.85
N GLU A 402 -59.45 33.97 2.01
CA GLU A 402 -60.77 34.58 2.02
C GLU A 402 -61.40 34.56 3.43
N ALA A 403 -62.08 35.65 3.81
CA ALA A 403 -63.25 35.61 4.70
C ALA A 403 -64.06 36.91 4.62
N GLY A 404 -65.29 36.80 4.09
CA GLY A 404 -66.50 37.42 4.65
C GLY A 404 -66.75 38.92 4.42
N GLY A 405 -67.67 39.21 3.51
CA GLY A 405 -68.47 40.42 3.43
C GLY A 405 -69.78 40.13 2.71
#